data_AF-B9RGZ5-F1
#
_entry.id   AF-B9RGZ5-F1
#
_cell.length_a   1.000
_cell.length_b   1.000
_cell.length_c   1.000
_cell.angle_alpha   90.00
_cell.angle_beta   90.00
_cell.angle_gamma   90.00
#
_symmetry.space_group_name_H-M   'P 1'
#
loop_
_entity.id
_entity.type
_entity.pdbx_description
1 polymer ?
#
loop_
_entity_poly.entity_id
_entity_poly.type
_entity_poly.pdbx_seq_one_letter_code
_entity_poly.pdbx_strand_id
1 'polypeptide(L)'
;MRTSEQFLPDKAIDLIDEAGARIQLQNYQSPALSVVTEGDVQKVVSMWTGIPVEKVNPREACMLLKMEEKLQQRIVGQDEAVKAVCRAIRRARAGIRDPDKPVPSFLFIGPIGV
;
A
#
# COMPACT_ATOMS: atom_id res chain seq x y z
N MET A 1 4.56 19.93 10.49
CA MET A 1 3.70 20.43 9.40
C MET A 1 4.60 20.96 8.28
N ARG A 2 4.98 20.11 7.31
CA ARG A 2 5.79 20.49 6.12
C ARG A 2 5.35 19.66 4.89
N THR A 3 4.05 19.48 4.71
CA THR A 3 3.50 18.52 3.74
C THR A 3 2.97 19.12 2.43
N SER A 4 3.27 20.39 2.08
CA SER A 4 2.65 20.99 0.89
C SER A 4 3.54 21.73 -0.12
N GLU A 5 4.85 21.94 0.09
CA GLU A 5 5.58 22.89 -0.78
C GLU A 5 6.99 22.46 -1.24
N GLN A 6 7.11 21.31 -1.89
CA GLN A 6 8.29 21.04 -2.73
C GLN A 6 7.84 20.35 -4.00
N PHE A 7 7.84 21.12 -5.10
CA PHE A 7 7.56 20.66 -6.45
C PHE A 7 8.67 19.71 -6.93
N LEU A 8 8.29 18.73 -7.75
CA LEU A 8 9.25 18.00 -8.58
C LEU A 8 9.93 19.01 -9.54
N PRO A 9 11.24 18.89 -9.85
CA PRO A 9 12.09 17.69 -9.69
C PRO A 9 13.01 17.66 -8.46
N ASP A 10 13.19 18.74 -7.70
CA ASP A 10 14.24 18.85 -6.67
C ASP A 10 14.16 17.75 -5.60
N LYS A 11 12.96 17.43 -5.13
CA LYS A 11 12.73 16.32 -4.18
C LYS A 11 13.21 14.95 -4.67
N ALA A 12 13.12 14.72 -5.99
CA ALA A 12 13.57 13.46 -6.58
C ALA A 12 15.10 13.38 -6.55
N ILE A 13 15.79 14.51 -6.73
CA ILE A 13 17.24 14.60 -6.60
C ILE A 13 17.65 14.34 -5.15
N ASP A 14 17.00 15.01 -4.19
CA ASP A 14 17.27 14.80 -2.76
C ASP A 14 17.07 13.35 -2.33
N LEU A 15 16.00 12.70 -2.81
CA LEU A 15 15.71 11.29 -2.52
C LEU A 15 16.79 10.35 -3.06
N ILE A 16 17.26 10.60 -4.28
CA ILE A 16 18.29 9.76 -4.93
C ILE A 16 19.65 9.98 -4.27
N ASP A 17 19.98 11.23 -3.88
CA ASP A 17 21.22 11.56 -3.18
C ASP A 17 21.28 10.89 -1.81
N GLU A 18 20.21 11.02 -1.01
CA GLU A 18 20.10 10.36 0.30
C GLU A 18 20.15 8.83 0.18
N ALA A 19 19.50 8.24 -0.84
CA ALA A 19 19.56 6.81 -1.09
C ALA A 19 20.99 6.37 -1.48
N GLY A 20 21.67 7.14 -2.32
CA GLY A 20 23.06 6.88 -2.72
C GLY A 20 24.02 6.95 -1.55
N ALA A 21 23.93 7.99 -0.71
CA ALA A 21 24.75 8.16 0.47
C ALA A 21 24.58 7.00 1.47
N ARG A 22 23.34 6.53 1.69
CA ARG A 22 23.08 5.37 2.56
C ARG A 22 23.72 4.09 2.05
N ILE A 23 23.62 3.83 0.75
CA ILE A 23 24.18 2.61 0.15
C ILE A 23 25.71 2.65 0.21
N GLN A 24 26.33 3.82 0.02
CA GLN A 24 27.78 3.97 0.21
C GLN A 24 28.21 3.72 1.66
N LEU A 25 27.47 4.24 2.65
CA LEU A 25 27.77 3.99 4.06
C LEU A 25 27.58 2.50 4.43
N GLN A 26 26.60 1.80 3.85
CA GLN A 26 26.43 0.37 4.08
C GLN A 26 27.54 -0.48 3.45
N ASN A 27 28.05 -0.07 2.28
CA ASN A 27 29.10 -0.80 1.55
C ASN A 27 30.52 -0.30 1.88
N TYR A 28 30.70 0.47 2.96
CA TYR A 28 31.99 1.06 3.32
C TYR A 28 33.12 0.03 3.50
N GLN A 29 32.79 -1.20 3.90
CA GLN A 29 33.77 -2.29 4.09
C GLN A 29 34.11 -3.06 2.81
N SER A 30 33.37 -2.86 1.71
CA SER A 30 33.63 -3.48 0.42
C SER A 30 33.12 -2.57 -0.70
N PRO A 31 33.99 -1.72 -1.26
CA PRO A 31 33.63 -0.79 -2.33
C PRO A 31 33.43 -1.57 -3.64
N ALA A 32 32.32 -2.28 -3.74
CA ALA A 32 31.77 -2.77 -4.99
C ALA A 32 30.91 -1.67 -5.63
N LEU A 33 30.69 -1.76 -6.95
CA LEU A 33 29.73 -0.89 -7.63
C LEU A 33 28.35 -1.12 -7.01
N SER A 34 27.93 -0.18 -6.16
CA SER A 34 26.68 -0.27 -5.43
C SER A 34 25.58 0.43 -6.21
N VAL A 35 24.58 -0.32 -6.65
CA VAL A 35 23.46 0.18 -7.44
C VAL A 35 22.30 0.52 -6.51
N VAL A 36 21.73 1.72 -6.65
CA VAL A 36 20.52 2.11 -5.93
C VAL A 36 19.33 1.32 -6.47
N THR A 37 18.67 0.56 -5.60
CA THR A 37 17.46 -0.20 -5.98
C THR A 37 16.18 0.52 -5.58
N GLU A 38 15.04 0.11 -6.15
CA GLU A 38 13.72 0.63 -5.78
C GLU A 38 13.46 0.51 -4.26
N GLY A 39 13.88 -0.61 -3.66
CA GLY A 39 13.73 -0.85 -2.22
C GLY A 39 14.49 0.15 -1.36
N ASP A 40 15.60 0.71 -1.85
CA ASP A 40 16.38 1.69 -1.10
C ASP A 40 15.72 3.07 -1.11
N VAL A 41 15.17 3.45 -2.27
CA VAL A 41 14.35 4.67 -2.39
C VAL A 41 13.09 4.56 -1.53
N GLN A 42 12.41 3.41 -1.52
CA GLN A 42 11.23 3.16 -0.67
C GLN A 42 11.54 3.35 0.81
N LYS A 43 12.70 2.88 1.30
CA LYS A 43 13.12 3.07 2.70
C LYS A 43 13.28 4.56 3.02
N VAL A 44 13.95 5.32 2.17
CA VAL A 44 14.17 6.76 2.36
C VAL A 44 12.84 7.52 2.40
N VAL A 45 11.95 7.25 1.43
CA VAL A 45 10.61 7.85 1.39
C VAL A 45 9.80 7.50 2.65
N SER A 46 9.86 6.24 3.10
CA SER A 46 9.20 5.79 4.34
C SER A 46 9.69 6.56 5.56
N MET A 47 11.01 6.75 5.68
CA MET A 47 11.62 7.50 6.78
C MET A 47 11.25 8.98 6.77
N TRP A 48 11.22 9.62 5.60
CA TRP A 48 10.92 11.04 5.46
C TRP A 48 9.44 11.37 5.69
N THR A 49 8.56 10.49 5.20
CA THR A 49 7.11 10.71 5.25
C THR A 49 6.46 10.07 6.46
N GLY A 50 7.12 9.10 7.10
CA GLY A 50 6.53 8.23 8.12
C GLY A 50 5.48 7.26 7.58
N ILE A 51 5.28 7.21 6.25
CA ILE A 51 4.29 6.35 5.60
C ILE A 51 5.02 5.11 5.08
N PRO A 52 4.66 3.89 5.55
CA PRO A 52 5.27 2.66 5.06
C PRO A 52 4.92 2.45 3.58
N VAL A 53 5.83 2.81 2.68
CA VAL A 53 5.62 2.72 1.22
C VAL A 53 5.48 1.26 0.76
N GLU A 54 6.02 0.31 1.53
CA GLU A 54 5.80 -1.14 1.38
C GLU A 54 4.30 -1.52 1.40
N LYS A 55 3.47 -0.73 2.12
CA LYS A 55 2.01 -0.92 2.18
C LYS A 55 1.26 -0.19 1.08
N VAL A 56 1.94 0.68 0.32
CA VAL A 56 1.36 1.45 -0.78
C VAL A 56 1.61 0.69 -2.08
N ASN A 57 0.90 -0.42 -2.25
CA ASN A 57 0.99 -1.20 -3.49
C ASN A 57 -0.06 -0.68 -4.51
N PRO A 58 0.34 -0.01 -5.60
CA PRO A 58 -0.60 0.49 -6.61
C PRO A 58 -1.40 -0.65 -7.27
N ARG A 59 -0.84 -1.88 -7.32
CA ARG A 59 -1.56 -3.06 -7.77
C ARG A 59 -2.69 -3.46 -6.80
N GLU A 60 -2.45 -3.35 -5.49
CA GLU A 60 -3.48 -3.62 -4.48
C GLU A 60 -4.60 -2.58 -4.55
N ALA A 61 -4.27 -1.29 -4.69
CA ALA A 61 -5.26 -0.24 -4.87
C ALA A 61 -6.14 -0.48 -6.11
N CYS A 62 -5.53 -0.82 -7.25
CA CYS A 62 -6.24 -1.18 -8.48
C CYS A 62 -7.12 -2.43 -8.29
N MET A 63 -6.62 -3.43 -7.57
CA MET A 63 -7.39 -4.64 -7.25
C MET A 63 -8.62 -4.32 -6.38
N LEU A 64 -8.47 -3.50 -5.34
CA LEU A 64 -9.56 -3.11 -4.43
C LEU A 64 -10.65 -2.31 -5.14
N LEU A 65 -10.28 -1.45 -6.09
CA LEU A 65 -11.23 -0.71 -6.92
C LEU A 65 -12.05 -1.63 -7.82
N LYS A 66 -11.42 -2.64 -8.42
CA LYS A 66 -12.06 -3.61 -9.34
C LYS A 66 -12.68 -4.83 -8.62
N MET A 67 -12.60 -4.90 -7.29
CA MET A 67 -12.97 -6.09 -6.53
C MET A 67 -14.48 -6.39 -6.61
N GLU A 68 -15.31 -5.36 -6.55
CA GLU A 68 -16.76 -5.48 -6.57
C GLU A 68 -17.25 -6.04 -7.91
N GLU A 69 -16.81 -5.45 -9.02
CA GLU A 69 -17.10 -5.91 -10.38
C GLU A 69 -16.67 -7.36 -10.60
N LYS A 70 -15.45 -7.72 -10.19
CA LYS A 70 -14.92 -9.08 -10.33
C LYS A 70 -15.72 -10.12 -9.53
N LEU A 71 -16.23 -9.75 -8.36
CA LEU A 71 -17.04 -10.64 -7.54
C LEU A 71 -18.45 -10.79 -8.11
N GLN A 72 -19.05 -9.72 -8.62
CA GLN A 72 -20.36 -9.77 -9.29
C GLN A 72 -20.36 -10.61 -10.56
N GLN A 73 -19.24 -10.70 -11.27
CA GLN A 73 -19.10 -11.60 -12.43
C GLN A 73 -19.21 -13.09 -12.07
N ARG A 74 -18.98 -13.44 -10.80
CA ARG A 74 -18.93 -14.85 -10.33
C ARG A 74 -20.04 -15.20 -9.34
N ILE A 75 -20.64 -14.20 -8.70
CA ILE A 75 -21.66 -14.37 -7.66
C ILE A 75 -22.99 -13.86 -8.21
N VAL A 76 -23.99 -14.74 -8.27
CA VAL A 76 -25.30 -14.45 -8.84
C VAL A 76 -26.28 -14.11 -7.72
N GLY A 77 -26.97 -12.98 -7.82
CA GLY A 77 -28.08 -12.64 -6.91
C GLY A 77 -27.68 -12.19 -5.50
N GLN A 78 -26.40 -11.93 -5.21
CA GLN A 78 -25.93 -11.46 -3.90
C GLN A 78 -25.23 -10.09 -3.93
N ASP A 79 -25.74 -9.14 -4.71
CA ASP A 79 -25.12 -7.81 -4.88
C ASP A 79 -24.87 -7.08 -3.56
N GLU A 80 -25.83 -7.13 -2.64
CA GLU A 80 -25.71 -6.46 -1.33
C GLU A 80 -24.64 -7.10 -0.43
N ALA A 81 -24.49 -8.43 -0.48
CA ALA A 81 -23.43 -9.13 0.25
C ALA A 81 -22.05 -8.76 -0.30
N VAL A 82 -21.91 -8.74 -1.63
CA VAL A 82 -20.66 -8.34 -2.31
C VAL A 82 -20.30 -6.88 -1.98
N LYS A 83 -21.24 -5.95 -2.07
CA LYS A 83 -21.03 -4.54 -1.67
C LYS A 83 -20.60 -4.40 -0.21
N ALA A 84 -21.25 -5.13 0.70
CA ALA A 84 -20.95 -5.08 2.13
C ALA A 84 -19.52 -5.55 2.43
N VAL A 85 -19.11 -6.67 1.84
CA VAL A 85 -17.76 -7.22 1.95
C VAL A 85 -16.73 -6.26 1.34
N CYS A 86 -16.96 -5.77 0.12
CA CYS A 86 -16.09 -4.82 -0.55
C CYS A 86 -15.88 -3.53 0.26
N ARG A 87 -16.94 -2.97 0.81
CA ARG A 87 -16.88 -1.78 1.67
C ARG A 87 -16.11 -2.04 2.96
N ALA A 88 -16.24 -3.21 3.57
CA ALA A 88 -15.51 -3.54 4.79
C ALA A 88 -14.01 -3.73 4.53
N ILE A 89 -13.64 -4.42 3.45
CA ILE A 89 -12.24 -4.62 3.05
C ILE A 89 -11.58 -3.29 2.67
N ARG A 90 -12.25 -2.43 1.88
CA ARG A 90 -11.74 -1.09 1.52
C ARG A 90 -11.44 -0.24 2.76
N ARG A 91 -12.33 -0.24 3.77
CA ARG A 91 -12.11 0.47 5.04
C ARG A 91 -10.92 -0.06 5.83
N ALA A 92 -10.80 -1.38 5.95
CA ALA A 92 -9.69 -2.02 6.66
C ALA A 92 -8.33 -1.72 6.00
N ARG A 93 -8.29 -1.62 4.67
CA ARG A 93 -7.08 -1.31 3.90
C ARG A 93 -6.75 0.18 3.84
N ALA A 94 -7.74 1.05 3.97
CA ALA A 94 -7.54 2.51 4.06
C ALA A 94 -6.99 2.98 5.42
N GLY A 95 -6.70 2.07 6.35
CA GLY A 95 -6.21 2.43 7.68
C GLY A 95 -7.29 3.01 8.61
N ILE A 96 -8.55 3.03 8.18
CA ILE A 96 -9.70 3.37 9.02
C ILE A 96 -10.06 2.11 9.83
N ARG A 97 -9.21 1.79 10.82
CA ARG A 97 -9.38 0.65 11.71
C ARG A 97 -9.21 1.06 13.16
N ASP A 98 -10.02 0.47 14.00
CA ASP A 98 -9.80 0.42 15.44
C ASP A 98 -8.64 -0.56 15.73
N PRO A 99 -7.55 -0.14 16.39
CA PRO A 99 -6.39 -0.98 16.67
C PRO A 99 -6.75 -2.28 17.39
N ASP A 100 -7.74 -2.21 18.30
CA ASP A 100 -8.15 -3.28 19.20
C ASP A 100 -9.16 -4.26 18.58
N LYS A 101 -9.58 -4.03 17.32
CA LYS A 101 -10.56 -4.87 16.64
C LYS A 101 -9.92 -5.74 15.56
N PRO A 102 -10.42 -6.97 15.37
CA PRO A 102 -9.95 -7.85 14.31
C PRO A 102 -10.23 -7.26 12.93
N VAL A 103 -9.51 -7.81 11.94
CA VAL A 103 -9.79 -7.66 10.50
C VAL A 103 -11.28 -8.00 10.25
N PRO A 104 -11.96 -7.43 9.22
CA PRO A 104 -13.41 -7.58 9.05
C PRO A 104 -13.92 -9.00 9.28
N SER A 105 -14.79 -9.16 10.28
CA SER A 105 -15.46 -10.42 10.60
C SER A 105 -16.80 -10.49 9.86
N PHE A 106 -17.02 -11.56 9.11
CA PHE A 106 -18.26 -11.76 8.34
C PHE A 106 -18.98 -13.01 8.83
N LEU A 107 -20.31 -12.92 8.89
CA LEU A 107 -21.20 -14.06 9.10
C LEU A 107 -22.07 -14.18 7.85
N PHE A 108 -21.94 -15.29 7.13
CA PHE A 108 -22.74 -15.59 5.94
C PHE A 108 -23.83 -16.59 6.34
N ILE A 109 -25.08 -16.22 6.11
CA ILE A 109 -26.26 -17.06 6.40
C ILE A 109 -27.09 -17.11 5.13
N GLY A 110 -27.45 -18.31 4.69
CA GLY A 110 -28.27 -18.49 3.49
C GLY A 110 -28.62 -19.96 3.23
N PRO A 111 -29.57 -20.21 2.32
CA PRO A 111 -29.86 -21.55 1.83
C PRO A 111 -28.67 -22.15 1.08
N ILE A 112 -28.64 -23.46 0.90
CA ILE A 112 -27.60 -24.14 0.11
C ILE A 112 -27.70 -23.77 -1.38
N GLY A 113 -26.57 -23.48 -2.02
CA GLY A 113 -26.48 -23.30 -3.48
C GLY A 113 -26.68 -21.88 -4.02
N VAL A 114 -26.65 -20.86 -3.15
CA VAL A 114 -26.60 -19.44 -3.54
C VAL A 114 -25.19 -18.89 -3.57
#